data_AF-A0A0M9GC01-F1
#
_entry.id   AF-A0A0M9GC01-F1
#
_cell.length_a   1.000
_cell.length_b   1.000
_cell.length_c   1.000
_cell.angle_alpha   90.00
_cell.angle_beta   90.00
_cell.angle_gamma   90.00
#
_symmetry.space_group_name_H-M   'P 1'
#
loop_
_entity.id
_entity.type
_entity.pdbx_description
1 polymer ?
#
loop_
_entity_poly.entity_id
_entity_poly.type
_entity_poly.pdbx_seq_one_letter_code
_entity_poly.pdbx_strand_id
1 'polypeptide(L)'
;MQNRLATSLAVLTLALAGQAWAETPVLTATCPRAGDINQHPGSEGYTYDAKGPGGSQWTGENPETGIEYKVAFVSASYKASTQAVICDYEGDGDAGIRLTLKAVQDWKPSQDTDWKDGFCKSGETSRCGFSYSALITTQ
;
A
#
# COMPACT_ATOMS: atom_id res chain seq x y z
N MET A 1 -28.04 6.10 77.37
CA MET A 1 -27.42 7.08 76.46
C MET A 1 -26.81 6.32 75.28
N GLN A 2 -27.31 6.65 74.07
CA GLN A 2 -26.77 6.46 72.70
C GLN A 2 -26.41 5.06 72.13
N ASN A 3 -27.35 4.56 71.31
CA ASN A 3 -27.15 3.69 70.12
C ASN A 3 -26.05 4.21 69.18
N ARG A 4 -25.41 3.32 68.41
CA ARG A 4 -25.25 3.44 66.93
C ARG A 4 -25.14 2.08 66.22
N LEU A 5 -26.13 1.83 65.35
CA LEU A 5 -26.06 0.97 64.16
C LEU A 5 -25.04 1.52 63.15
N ALA A 6 -24.57 0.67 62.23
CA ALA A 6 -24.19 0.93 60.82
C ALA A 6 -22.85 0.27 60.46
N THR A 7 -22.59 -0.33 59.29
CA THR A 7 -23.36 -0.72 58.10
C THR A 7 -22.35 -1.49 57.24
N SER A 8 -22.71 -2.66 56.73
CA SER A 8 -21.92 -3.38 55.73
C SER A 8 -21.95 -2.61 54.40
N LEU A 9 -20.81 -2.08 53.94
CA LEU A 9 -20.67 -1.57 52.57
C LEU A 9 -20.18 -2.69 51.65
N ALA A 10 -21.10 -3.28 50.89
CA ALA A 10 -20.77 -4.06 49.72
C ALA A 10 -20.37 -3.09 48.60
N VAL A 11 -19.09 -3.13 48.19
CA VAL A 11 -18.60 -2.37 47.03
C VAL A 11 -19.00 -3.14 45.77
N LEU A 12 -20.01 -2.65 45.07
CA LEU A 12 -20.44 -3.17 43.77
C LEU A 12 -19.57 -2.53 42.68
N THR A 13 -18.48 -3.19 42.28
CA THR A 13 -17.69 -2.77 41.11
C THR A 13 -18.39 -3.20 39.83
N LEU A 14 -19.09 -2.27 39.15
CA LEU A 14 -19.51 -2.48 37.76
C LEU A 14 -18.29 -2.39 36.85
N ALA A 15 -17.79 -3.54 36.38
CA ALA A 15 -16.86 -3.59 35.26
C ALA A 15 -17.63 -3.38 33.96
N LEU A 16 -17.62 -2.15 33.44
CA LEU A 16 -18.03 -1.85 32.06
C LEU A 16 -16.96 -2.42 31.12
N ALA A 17 -17.13 -3.68 30.69
CA ALA A 17 -16.36 -4.23 29.58
C ALA A 17 -16.88 -3.59 28.29
N GLY A 18 -16.30 -2.44 27.92
CA GLY A 18 -16.51 -1.83 26.61
C GLY A 18 -15.95 -2.76 25.53
N GLN A 19 -16.82 -3.21 24.63
CA GLN A 19 -16.42 -3.88 23.39
C GLN A 19 -15.76 -2.82 22.51
N ALA A 20 -14.44 -2.67 22.62
CA ALA A 20 -13.69 -1.87 21.66
C ALA A 20 -13.71 -2.63 20.32
N TRP A 21 -14.57 -2.21 19.41
CA TRP A 21 -14.52 -2.66 18.02
C TRP A 21 -13.22 -2.09 17.45
N ALA A 22 -12.20 -2.93 17.31
CA ALA A 22 -10.95 -2.53 16.68
C ALA A 22 -11.25 -2.21 15.21
N GLU A 23 -11.22 -0.93 14.86
CA GLU A 23 -11.29 -0.50 13.46
C GLU A 23 -10.10 -1.10 12.69
N THR A 24 -10.37 -1.68 11.53
CA THR A 24 -9.30 -2.19 10.65
C THR A 24 -8.38 -1.02 10.29
N PRO A 25 -7.06 -1.13 10.49
CA PRO A 25 -6.15 -0.02 10.24
C PRO A 25 -6.20 0.37 8.76
N VAL A 26 -6.36 1.67 8.49
CA VAL A 26 -6.22 2.24 7.15
C VAL A 26 -4.77 2.64 6.96
N LEU A 27 -4.07 1.91 6.10
CA LEU A 27 -2.68 2.18 5.74
C LEU A 27 -2.63 2.96 4.42
N THR A 28 -1.53 3.68 4.17
CA THR A 28 -1.32 4.44 2.93
C THR A 28 -0.02 4.02 2.26
N ALA A 29 0.01 4.09 0.94
CA ALA A 29 1.17 3.79 0.12
C ALA A 29 1.16 4.60 -1.18
N THR A 30 2.33 4.70 -1.81
CA THR A 30 2.51 5.28 -3.14
C THR A 30 3.30 4.30 -4.01
N CYS A 31 3.32 4.56 -5.31
CA CYS A 31 4.31 3.96 -6.20
C CYS A 31 5.75 4.25 -5.72
N PRO A 32 6.71 3.34 -5.93
CA PRO A 32 8.13 3.58 -5.67
C PRO A 32 8.65 4.84 -6.36
N ARG A 33 9.59 5.54 -5.74
CA ARG A 33 10.34 6.57 -6.48
C ARG A 33 11.33 5.86 -7.39
N ALA A 34 11.64 6.45 -8.54
CA ALA A 34 12.57 5.83 -9.50
C ALA A 34 13.92 5.43 -8.87
N GLY A 35 14.45 6.26 -7.97
CA GLY A 35 15.71 5.97 -7.26
C GLY A 35 15.64 4.86 -6.20
N ASP A 36 14.44 4.36 -5.85
CA ASP A 36 14.25 3.26 -4.91
C ASP A 36 14.04 1.91 -5.62
N ILE A 37 14.00 1.91 -6.95
CA ILE A 37 13.82 0.71 -7.79
C ILE A 37 15.20 0.08 -8.00
N ASN A 38 15.31 -1.22 -7.82
CA ASN A 38 16.50 -1.99 -8.16
C ASN A 38 16.28 -2.70 -9.49
N GLN A 39 17.31 -2.72 -10.33
CA GLN A 39 17.35 -3.48 -11.57
C GLN A 39 18.28 -4.68 -11.40
N HIS A 40 17.85 -5.83 -11.90
CA HIS A 40 18.60 -7.09 -11.84
C HIS A 40 18.62 -7.76 -13.21
N PRO A 41 19.75 -8.35 -13.64
CA PRO A 41 19.76 -9.17 -14.85
C PRO A 41 18.72 -10.29 -14.77
N GLY A 42 17.88 -10.40 -15.81
CA GLY A 42 16.89 -11.47 -15.96
C GLY A 42 17.42 -12.63 -16.80
N SER A 43 16.59 -13.65 -17.04
CA SER A 43 16.88 -14.68 -18.06
C SER A 43 16.90 -14.09 -19.48
N GLU A 44 16.02 -13.11 -19.71
CA GLU A 44 15.96 -12.24 -20.88
C GLU A 44 15.74 -10.82 -20.35
N GLY A 45 16.52 -9.85 -20.84
CA GLY A 45 16.49 -8.46 -20.37
C GLY A 45 16.73 -8.30 -18.87
N TYR A 46 15.84 -7.58 -18.19
CA TYR A 46 15.97 -7.24 -16.77
C TYR A 46 14.67 -7.45 -15.97
N THR A 47 14.86 -7.72 -14.69
CA THR A 47 13.82 -7.73 -13.66
C THR A 47 14.02 -6.53 -12.74
N TYR A 48 12.93 -6.12 -12.08
CA TYR A 48 12.90 -4.94 -11.24
C TYR A 48 12.16 -5.22 -9.94
N ASP A 49 12.67 -4.68 -8.84
CA ASP A 49 11.95 -4.67 -7.58
C ASP A 49 12.12 -3.37 -6.79
N ALA A 50 11.17 -3.13 -5.90
CA ALA A 50 11.30 -2.09 -4.89
C ALA A 50 10.57 -2.52 -3.62
N LYS A 51 11.03 -2.01 -2.47
CA LYS A 51 10.36 -2.27 -1.18
C LYS A 51 8.93 -1.74 -1.23
N GLY A 52 7.99 -2.62 -0.94
CA GLY A 52 6.57 -2.31 -0.83
C GLY A 52 6.16 -2.03 0.61
N PRO A 53 4.94 -1.50 0.79
CA PRO A 53 4.39 -1.26 2.11
C PRO A 53 4.17 -2.57 2.88
N GLY A 54 4.25 -2.56 4.21
CA GLY A 54 4.03 -3.75 5.04
C GLY A 54 5.00 -4.91 4.81
N GLY A 55 6.20 -4.65 4.27
CA GLY A 55 7.19 -5.70 3.94
C GLY A 55 6.92 -6.44 2.64
N SER A 56 5.91 -6.02 1.86
CA SER A 56 5.67 -6.51 0.50
C SER A 56 6.75 -6.01 -0.47
N GLN A 57 6.62 -6.43 -1.73
CA GLN A 57 7.53 -6.02 -2.79
C GLN A 57 6.75 -5.59 -4.03
N TRP A 58 7.20 -4.52 -4.65
CA TRP A 58 6.85 -4.17 -6.02
C TRP A 58 7.73 -4.98 -6.96
N THR A 59 7.17 -5.54 -8.01
CA THR A 59 7.94 -6.35 -8.97
C THR A 59 7.56 -6.03 -10.41
N GLY A 60 8.53 -6.09 -11.32
CA GLY A 60 8.33 -5.93 -12.75
C GLY A 60 9.43 -6.61 -13.56
N GLU A 61 9.22 -6.67 -14.86
CA GLU A 61 10.18 -7.21 -15.83
C GLU A 61 10.10 -6.43 -17.14
N ASN A 62 11.22 -6.37 -17.83
CA ASN A 62 11.30 -5.91 -19.21
C ASN A 62 12.30 -6.83 -19.94
N PRO A 63 11.80 -7.85 -20.66
CA PRO A 63 12.66 -8.84 -21.31
C PRO A 63 13.33 -8.31 -22.59
N GLU A 64 12.88 -7.15 -23.10
CA GLU A 64 13.33 -6.61 -24.38
C GLU A 64 14.51 -5.66 -24.23
N THR A 65 14.65 -5.01 -23.07
CA THR A 65 15.67 -3.98 -22.87
C THR A 65 17.03 -4.56 -22.52
N GLY A 66 18.06 -4.08 -23.22
CA GLY A 66 19.47 -4.32 -22.90
C GLY A 66 20.14 -3.18 -22.11
N ILE A 67 19.41 -2.11 -21.83
CA ILE A 67 19.96 -0.87 -21.27
C ILE A 67 19.63 -0.69 -19.78
N GLU A 68 20.49 0.08 -19.11
CA GLU A 68 20.30 0.48 -17.72
C GLU A 68 19.04 1.34 -17.58
N TYR A 69 18.24 1.10 -16.54
CA TYR A 69 16.99 1.82 -16.34
C TYR A 69 17.25 3.27 -15.89
N LYS A 70 16.74 4.23 -16.66
CA LYS A 70 16.61 5.64 -16.27
C LYS A 70 15.21 6.08 -16.62
N VAL A 71 14.35 6.13 -15.60
CA VAL A 71 12.91 6.25 -15.81
C VAL A 71 12.29 7.32 -14.93
N ALA A 72 11.16 7.86 -15.38
CA ALA A 72 10.31 8.79 -14.65
C ALA A 72 8.91 8.19 -14.47
N PHE A 73 8.32 8.43 -13.31
CA PHE A 73 6.95 8.01 -13.04
C PHE A 73 5.96 8.77 -13.93
N VAL A 74 4.96 8.06 -14.49
CA VAL A 74 3.95 8.68 -15.37
C VAL A 74 2.51 8.37 -14.97
N SER A 75 2.25 7.17 -14.44
CA SER A 75 0.90 6.79 -14.03
C SER A 75 0.86 5.64 -13.04
N ALA A 76 -0.27 5.51 -12.36
CA ALA A 76 -0.66 4.33 -11.62
C ALA A 76 -2.06 3.87 -12.03
N SER A 77 -2.31 2.57 -11.97
CA SER A 77 -3.63 1.98 -12.16
C SER A 77 -3.94 0.94 -11.08
N TYR A 78 -5.22 0.81 -10.72
CA TYR A 78 -5.70 -0.25 -9.86
C TYR A 78 -6.57 -1.21 -10.66
N LYS A 79 -6.20 -2.49 -10.66
CA LYS A 79 -6.93 -3.57 -11.32
C LYS A 79 -7.71 -4.37 -10.28
N ALA A 80 -9.00 -4.09 -10.16
CA ALA A 80 -9.87 -4.71 -9.16
C ALA A 80 -9.96 -6.24 -9.29
N SER A 81 -9.92 -6.79 -10.52
CA SER A 81 -10.01 -8.24 -10.74
C SER A 81 -8.82 -9.04 -10.22
N THR A 82 -7.66 -8.40 -10.07
CA THR A 82 -6.44 -9.01 -9.52
C THR A 82 -5.98 -8.35 -8.22
N GLN A 83 -6.76 -7.39 -7.71
CA GLN A 83 -6.43 -6.58 -6.55
C GLN A 83 -4.98 -6.05 -6.60
N ALA A 84 -4.60 -5.49 -7.75
CA ALA A 84 -3.22 -5.08 -8.01
C ALA A 84 -3.13 -3.59 -8.30
N VAL A 85 -2.13 -2.94 -7.72
CA VAL A 85 -1.71 -1.59 -8.13
C VAL A 85 -0.52 -1.73 -9.06
N ILE A 86 -0.58 -1.01 -10.18
CA ILE A 86 0.40 -1.06 -11.27
C ILE A 86 0.92 0.36 -11.46
N CYS A 87 2.24 0.53 -11.41
CA CYS A 87 2.92 1.80 -11.60
C CYS A 87 3.70 1.76 -12.91
N ASP A 88 3.46 2.72 -13.78
CA ASP A 88 4.13 2.87 -15.06
C ASP A 88 5.20 3.94 -14.98
N TYR A 89 6.36 3.63 -15.57
CA TYR A 89 7.49 4.53 -15.69
C TYR A 89 7.98 4.54 -17.12
N GLU A 90 8.25 5.73 -17.65
CA GLU A 90 8.81 5.92 -18.98
C GLU A 90 10.30 6.24 -18.89
N GLY A 91 11.08 5.68 -19.81
CA GLY A 91 12.50 5.96 -19.99
C GLY A 91 12.82 6.07 -21.47
N ASP A 92 14.07 6.42 -21.79
CA ASP A 92 14.51 6.53 -23.18
C ASP A 92 14.43 5.17 -23.90
N GLY A 93 13.94 5.17 -25.15
CA GLY A 93 13.87 3.98 -25.98
C GLY A 93 12.98 2.89 -25.37
N ASP A 94 13.56 1.72 -25.11
CA ASP A 94 12.88 0.55 -24.55
C ASP A 94 13.03 0.43 -23.02
N ALA A 95 13.59 1.44 -22.34
CA ALA A 95 13.84 1.41 -20.89
C ALA A 95 12.59 1.53 -20.01
N GLY A 96 11.40 1.70 -20.59
CA GLY A 96 10.15 1.81 -19.84
C GLY A 96 9.91 0.57 -18.98
N ILE A 97 9.35 0.77 -17.78
CA ILE A 97 9.09 -0.33 -16.84
C ILE A 97 7.70 -0.21 -16.21
N ARG A 98 7.20 -1.36 -15.77
CA ARG A 98 5.95 -1.47 -15.04
C ARG A 98 6.17 -2.27 -13.76
N LEU A 99 5.92 -1.65 -12.62
CA LEU A 99 5.98 -2.30 -11.32
C LEU A 99 4.58 -2.62 -10.80
N THR A 100 4.40 -3.82 -10.27
CA THR A 100 3.11 -4.29 -9.75
C THR A 100 3.23 -4.62 -8.26
N LEU A 101 2.28 -4.13 -7.47
CA LEU A 101 1.98 -4.59 -6.12
C LEU A 101 0.69 -5.38 -6.15
N LYS A 102 0.72 -6.63 -5.68
CA LYS A 102 -0.42 -7.54 -5.70
C LYS A 102 -1.13 -7.59 -4.35
N ALA A 103 -2.33 -8.17 -4.37
CA ALA A 103 -3.13 -8.51 -3.20
C ALA A 103 -3.50 -7.34 -2.27
N VAL A 104 -3.71 -6.16 -2.85
CA VAL A 104 -4.10 -4.92 -2.17
C VAL A 104 -5.58 -4.98 -1.79
N GLN A 105 -5.86 -5.15 -0.49
CA GLN A 105 -7.23 -5.22 0.03
C GLN A 105 -7.80 -3.83 0.34
N ASP A 106 -9.10 -3.68 0.10
CA ASP A 106 -9.87 -2.46 0.33
C ASP A 106 -9.23 -1.20 -0.26
N TRP A 107 -8.61 -1.35 -1.44
CA TRP A 107 -7.96 -0.26 -2.14
C TRP A 107 -8.92 0.92 -2.31
N LYS A 108 -8.43 2.12 -1.99
CA LYS A 108 -9.12 3.40 -2.24
C LYS A 108 -8.09 4.48 -2.58
N PRO A 109 -8.43 5.48 -3.39
CA PRO A 109 -7.61 6.69 -3.49
C PRO A 109 -7.36 7.32 -2.12
N SER A 110 -6.14 7.79 -1.87
CA SER A 110 -5.89 8.67 -0.71
C SER A 110 -6.50 10.06 -0.95
N GLN A 111 -6.69 10.83 0.12
CA GLN A 111 -7.17 12.21 0.01
C GLN A 111 -6.21 13.06 -0.83
N ASP A 112 -6.76 14.04 -1.56
CA ASP A 112 -6.02 15.02 -2.36
C ASP A 112 -5.10 14.44 -3.45
N THR A 113 -5.50 13.33 -4.05
CA THR A 113 -4.80 12.64 -5.14
C THR A 113 -5.45 12.86 -6.51
N ASP A 114 -4.75 12.47 -7.58
CA ASP A 114 -5.18 12.61 -8.98
C ASP A 114 -5.90 11.36 -9.53
N TRP A 115 -6.24 10.39 -8.66
CA TRP A 115 -6.97 9.19 -9.05
C TRP A 115 -8.38 9.50 -9.57
N LYS A 116 -8.72 8.89 -10.71
CA LYS A 116 -10.06 8.89 -11.33
C LYS A 116 -10.33 7.50 -11.90
N ASP A 117 -11.44 6.89 -11.50
CA ASP A 117 -11.90 5.59 -12.00
C ASP A 117 -10.83 4.47 -11.99
N GLY A 118 -10.00 4.45 -10.93
CA GLY A 118 -8.93 3.45 -10.79
C GLY A 118 -7.69 3.71 -11.65
N PHE A 119 -7.53 4.93 -12.18
CA PHE A 119 -6.34 5.38 -12.90
C PHE A 119 -5.85 6.73 -12.36
N CYS A 120 -4.55 6.93 -12.27
CA CYS A 120 -3.92 8.17 -11.86
C CYS A 120 -2.81 8.52 -12.84
N LYS A 121 -2.82 9.73 -13.40
CA LYS A 121 -1.77 10.24 -14.28
C LYS A 121 -1.14 11.46 -13.65
N SER A 122 0.14 11.38 -13.31
CA SER A 122 0.89 12.46 -12.68
C SER A 122 2.39 12.22 -12.83
N GLY A 123 3.19 13.30 -12.81
CA GLY A 123 4.65 13.20 -12.75
C GLY A 123 5.18 12.94 -11.33
N GLU A 124 4.32 12.96 -10.32
CA GLU A 124 4.68 12.80 -8.91
C GLU A 124 3.96 11.60 -8.29
N THR A 125 4.72 10.68 -7.69
CA THR A 125 4.15 9.46 -7.08
C THR A 125 3.21 9.76 -5.89
N SER A 126 3.44 10.87 -5.18
CA SER A 126 2.60 11.36 -4.09
C SER A 126 1.17 11.68 -4.55
N ARG A 127 1.00 12.15 -5.78
CA ARG A 127 -0.30 12.45 -6.37
C ARG A 127 -1.09 11.19 -6.71
N CYS A 128 -0.44 10.03 -6.74
CA CYS A 128 -1.05 8.72 -6.95
C CYS A 128 -1.02 7.83 -5.68
N GLY A 129 -1.06 8.45 -4.50
CA GLY A 129 -1.19 7.73 -3.23
C GLY A 129 -2.52 6.97 -3.10
N PHE A 130 -2.50 5.83 -2.44
CA PHE A 130 -3.68 5.02 -2.17
C PHE A 130 -3.68 4.48 -0.75
N SER A 131 -4.88 4.23 -0.25
CA SER A 131 -5.12 3.58 1.03
C SER A 131 -5.48 2.11 0.83
N TYR A 132 -5.13 1.28 1.81
CA TYR A 132 -5.42 -0.16 1.80
C TYR A 132 -5.56 -0.68 3.24
N SER A 133 -6.25 -1.81 3.44
CA SER A 133 -6.43 -2.42 4.76
C SER A 133 -5.39 -3.51 5.06
N ALA A 134 -5.00 -4.27 4.04
CA ALA A 134 -4.03 -5.35 4.15
C ALA A 134 -3.38 -5.69 2.80
N LEU A 135 -2.26 -6.41 2.87
CA LEU A 135 -1.65 -7.09 1.73
C LEU A 135 -1.64 -8.57 2.04
N ILE A 136 -2.34 -9.36 1.22
CA ILE A 136 -2.39 -10.81 1.44
C ILE A 136 -1.20 -11.42 0.73
N THR A 137 -0.28 -12.01 1.49
CA THR A 137 0.78 -12.82 0.88
C THR A 137 0.12 -14.07 0.29
N THR A 138 0.02 -14.13 -1.03
CA THR A 138 -0.29 -15.39 -1.70
C THR A 138 0.93 -16.30 -1.52
N GLN A 139 0.83 -17.28 -0.61
CA GLN A 139 1.73 -18.43 -0.56
C GLN A 139 1.62 -19.25 -1.84
#